data_AF-A0A257GI67-F1
#
_entry.id   AF-A0A257GI67-F1
#
_cell.length_a   1.000
_cell.length_b   1.000
_cell.length_c   1.000
_cell.angle_alpha   90.00
_cell.angle_beta   90.00
_cell.angle_gamma   90.00
#
_symmetry.space_group_name_H-M   'P 1'
#
loop_
_entity.id
_entity.type
_entity.pdbx_description
1 polymer ?
#
loop_
_entity_poly.entity_id
_entity_poly.type
_entity_poly.pdbx_seq_one_letter_code
_entity_poly.pdbx_strand_id
1 'polypeptide(L)' 'MRFHIENMTCGGCARSVTTAILSVDPVAKFNADPARHKVDVTTTAPRPKPEAVLATAGFSVN' A
#
# COMPACT_ATOMS: atom_id res chain seq x y z
N MET A 1 0.75 -8.30 -6.12
CA MET A 1 1.13 -7.08 -6.87
C MET A 1 2.11 -6.25 -6.05
N ARG A 2 2.82 -5.30 -6.66
CA ARG A 2 3.83 -4.47 -6.01
C ARG A 2 3.61 -2.99 -6.31
N PHE A 3 3.85 -2.16 -5.31
CA PHE A 3 3.74 -0.70 -5.39
C PHE A 3 5.04 -0.04 -4.93
N HIS A 4 5.46 1.00 -5.65
CA HIS A 4 6.51 1.92 -5.22
C HIS A 4 5.84 3.20 -4.72
N ILE A 5 6.06 3.55 -3.45
CA ILE A 5 5.39 4.66 -2.77
C ILE A 5 6.45 5.57 -2.16
N GLU A 6 6.80 6.64 -2.88
CA GLU A 6 7.93 7.52 -2.53
C GLU A 6 7.81 8.14 -1.13
N ASN A 7 6.58 8.41 -0.69
CA ASN A 7 6.31 9.03 0.61
C ASN A 7 6.17 8.00 1.75
N MET A 8 6.47 6.72 1.52
CA MET A 8 6.47 5.66 2.54
C MET A 8 7.86 5.49 3.16
N THR A 9 8.28 6.47 3.96
CA THR A 9 9.66 6.58 4.48
C THR A 9 9.85 6.08 5.92
N CYS A 10 8.77 5.70 6.61
CA CYS A 10 8.83 5.21 7.99
C CYS A 10 7.83 4.08 8.25
N GLY A 11 7.99 3.39 9.39
CA GLY A 11 7.08 2.32 9.81
C GLY A 11 5.64 2.80 10.01
N GLY A 12 5.43 4.06 10.39
CA GLY A 12 4.11 4.69 10.48
C GLY A 12 3.44 4.81 9.10
N CYS A 13 4.16 5.31 8.09
CA CYS A 13 3.64 5.38 6.72
C CYS A 13 3.31 3.99 6.17
N ALA A 14 4.15 2.99 6.41
CA ALA A 14 3.86 1.62 6.02
C ALA A 14 2.57 1.11 6.67
N ARG A 15 2.35 1.38 7.96
CA ARG A 15 1.11 1.01 8.64
C ARG A 15 -0.10 1.70 8.01
N SER A 16 -0.01 3.00 7.68
CA SER A 16 -1.09 3.72 7.01
C SER A 16 -1.41 3.15 5.62
N VAL A 17 -0.38 2.85 4.82
CA VAL A 17 -0.51 2.20 3.50
C VAL A 17 -1.23 0.85 3.62
N THR A 18 -0.79 -0.02 4.54
CA THR A 18 -1.44 -1.32 4.75
C THR A 18 -2.90 -1.18 5.21
N THR A 19 -3.17 -0.24 6.11
CA THR A 19 -4.53 0.03 6.63
C THR A 19 -5.47 0.50 5.51
N ALA A 20 -4.98 1.38 4.61
CA ALA A 20 -5.77 1.84 3.47
C ALA A 20 -6.16 0.66 2.56
N ILE A 21 -5.24 -0.25 2.25
CA ILE A 21 -5.52 -1.40 1.39
C ILE A 21 -6.44 -2.42 2.08
N LEU A 22 -6.28 -2.62 3.39
CA LEU A 22 -7.16 -3.50 4.18
C LEU A 22 -8.63 -3.05 4.17
N SER A 23 -8.90 -1.75 3.95
CA SER A 23 -10.28 -1.26 3.79
C SER A 23 -10.98 -1.78 2.52
N VAL A 24 -10.21 -2.23 1.53
CA VAL A 24 -10.69 -2.81 0.28
C VAL A 24 -10.69 -4.34 0.34
N ASP A 25 -9.63 -4.92 0.88
CA ASP A 25 -9.44 -6.36 1.03
C ASP A 25 -8.91 -6.68 2.44
N PRO A 26 -9.79 -7.01 3.39
CA PRO A 26 -9.42 -7.27 4.79
C PRO A 26 -8.50 -8.48 4.99
N VAL A 27 -8.36 -9.36 3.99
CA VAL A 27 -7.51 -10.56 4.05
C VAL A 27 -6.20 -10.41 3.28
N ALA A 28 -5.93 -9.20 2.76
CA ALA A 28 -4.69 -8.91 2.05
C ALA A 28 -3.46 -9.13 2.95
N LYS A 29 -2.38 -9.65 2.35
CA LYS A 29 -1.09 -9.84 3.02
C LYS A 29 -0.07 -8.85 2.48
N PHE A 30 0.77 -8.35 3.38
CA PHE A 30 1.71 -7.27 3.08
C PHE A 30 3.13 -7.67 3.43
N ASN A 31 4.06 -7.24 2.59
CA ASN A 31 5.47 -7.13 2.92
C ASN A 31 5.92 -5.71 2.54
N ALA A 32 6.05 -4.85 3.55
CA ALA A 32 6.41 -3.44 3.38
C ALA A 32 7.89 -3.23 3.73
N ASP A 33 8.60 -2.54 2.85
CA ASP A 33 10.00 -2.16 2.98
C ASP A 33 10.10 -0.62 2.85
N PRO A 34 9.97 0.12 3.98
CA PRO A 34 10.10 1.57 3.99
C PRO A 34 11.49 2.05 3.57
N ALA A 35 12.54 1.24 3.73
CA ALA A 35 13.88 1.63 3.29
C ALA A 35 14.01 1.62 1.76
N ARG A 36 13.17 0.85 1.06
CA ARG A 36 13.13 0.78 -0.40
C ARG A 36 11.88 1.40 -1.02
N HIS A 37 11.05 2.08 -0.22
CA HIS A 37 9.77 2.68 -0.64
C HIS A 37 8.83 1.66 -1.30
N LYS A 38 8.93 0.37 -0.96
CA LYS A 38 8.21 -0.70 -1.66
C LYS A 38 7.23 -1.40 -0.74
N VAL A 39 6.07 -1.77 -1.30
CA VAL A 39 5.14 -2.69 -0.66
C VAL A 39 4.71 -3.78 -1.64
N ASP A 40 4.93 -5.02 -1.22
CA ASP A 40 4.39 -6.21 -1.87
C ASP A 40 3.06 -6.56 -1.22
N VAL A 41 2.02 -6.70 -2.04
CA VAL A 41 0.63 -6.92 -1.62
C VAL A 41 0.09 -8.18 -2.28
N THR A 42 -0.32 -9.14 -1.47
CA THR A 42 -1.08 -10.31 -1.92
C THR A 42 -2.56 -10.04 -1.64
N THR A 43 -3.35 -9.85 -2.70
CA THR A 43 -4.77 -9.49 -2.64
C THR A 43 -5.49 -10.04 -3.87
N THR A 44 -6.79 -10.28 -3.75
CA THR A 44 -7.68 -10.62 -4.88
C THR A 44 -8.30 -9.38 -5.52
N ALA A 45 -8.15 -8.20 -4.91
CA ALA A 45 -8.68 -6.96 -5.45
C ALA A 45 -7.95 -6.58 -6.75
N PRO A 46 -8.67 -6.05 -7.76
CA PRO A 46 -8.03 -5.54 -8.96
C PRO A 46 -7.19 -4.31 -8.61
N ARG A 47 -6.03 -4.17 -9.26
CA ARG A 47 -5.01 -3.14 -8.99
C ARG A 47 -5.54 -1.69 -8.84
N PRO A 48 -6.54 -1.23 -9.62
CA PRO A 48 -7.08 0.13 -9.47
C PRO A 48 -7.70 0.41 -8.09
N LYS A 49 -8.19 -0.61 -7.37
CA LYS A 49 -8.81 -0.41 -6.05
C LYS A 49 -7.76 -0.02 -4.99
N PRO A 50 -6.67 -0.79 -4.78
CA PRO A 50 -5.56 -0.35 -3.94
C PRO A 50 -4.99 1.02 -4.34
N GLU A 51 -4.80 1.28 -5.63
CA GLU A 51 -4.27 2.58 -6.09
C GLU A 51 -5.18 3.75 -5.70
N ALA A 52 -6.50 3.59 -5.85
CA ALA A 52 -7.47 4.62 -5.46
C ALA A 52 -7.43 4.92 -3.95
N VAL A 53 -7.43 3.88 -3.09
CA VAL A 53 -7.41 4.11 -1.63
C VAL A 53 -6.06 4.63 -1.14
N LEU A 54 -4.95 4.26 -1.81
CA LEU A 54 -3.65 4.84 -1.53
C LEU A 54 -3.63 6.34 -1.89
N ALA A 55 -4.16 6.71 -3.06
CA ALA A 55 -4.26 8.11 -3.46
C ALA A 55 -5.14 8.92 -2.49
N THR A 56 -6.30 8.39 -2.05
CA THR A 56 -7.15 9.02 -1.04
C THR A 56 -6.43 9.18 0.31
N ALA A 57 -5.55 8.24 0.66
CA ALA A 57 -4.72 8.31 1.87
C ALA A 57 -3.47 9.20 1.72
N GLY A 58 -3.28 9.86 0.56
CA GLY A 58 -2.15 10.76 0.30
C GLY A 58 -0.87 10.07 -0.18
N PHE A 59 -0.96 8.82 -0.63
CA PHE A 59 0.17 8.05 -1.15
C PHE A 59 0.13 8.01 -2.69
N SER A 60 1.21 8.48 -3.31
CA SER A 60 1.42 8.39 -4.76
C SER A 60 2.12 7.08 -5.11
N VAL A 61 1.64 6.41 -6.15
CA VAL A 61 2.12 5.11 -6.59
C VAL A 61 2.78 5.26 -7.96
N ASN A 62 4.01 4.75 -8.13
CA ASN A 62 4.77 4.73 -9.38
C ASN A 62 5.05 3.27 -9.83
#